data_AF-A0AAE4ANU0-F1
#
_entry.id   AF-A0AAE4ANU0-F1
#
_cell.length_a   1.000
_cell.length_b   1.000
_cell.length_c   1.000
_cell.angle_alpha   90.00
_cell.angle_beta   90.00
_cell.angle_gamma   90.00
#
_symmetry.space_group_name_H-M   'P 1'
#
loop_
_entity.id
_entity.type
_entity.pdbx_description
1 polymer ?
#
loop_
_entity_poly.entity_id
_entity_poly.type
_entity_poly.pdbx_seq_one_letter_code
_entity_poly.pdbx_strand_id
1 'polypeptide(L)'
;MSEFTEGNLRIQFPTDVQVRKFDTARQHGRLNCMKAVDFIAELDDRYLFIEFKDPQHPKAQQTDRDEFIEKLGQGAIDEDLKYKYRDSLLYEWACQRAEKPIFFYVLIALDTLTDADLLVRTDALKRKLPLSGPPSGTWIRNIVAGCAVFNLTTWNEYLPEIPVSRIA
;
A
#
# COMPACT_ATOMS: atom_id res chain seq x y z
N MET A 1 20.83 1.65 -5.15
CA MET A 1 19.40 1.77 -4.76
C MET A 1 18.85 3.08 -5.31
N SER A 2 17.64 3.08 -5.83
CA SER A 2 16.87 4.28 -6.16
C SER A 2 16.04 4.68 -4.94
N GLU A 3 16.02 5.96 -4.59
CA GLU A 3 15.33 6.46 -3.38
C GLU A 3 14.08 7.26 -3.75
N PHE A 4 13.00 7.03 -3.00
CA PHE A 4 11.74 7.76 -3.13
C PHE A 4 11.24 8.18 -1.76
N THR A 5 10.45 9.26 -1.71
CA THR A 5 9.93 9.81 -0.47
C THR A 5 8.42 10.02 -0.50
N GLU A 6 7.80 9.81 0.65
CA GLU A 6 6.41 10.15 0.93
C GLU A 6 6.32 10.72 2.35
N GLY A 7 5.96 12.00 2.45
CA GLY A 7 6.06 12.75 3.70
C GLY A 7 7.47 12.66 4.33
N ASN A 8 7.54 12.17 5.57
CA ASN A 8 8.78 11.97 6.34
C ASN A 8 9.35 10.55 6.21
N LEU A 9 8.88 9.77 5.24
CA LEU A 9 9.33 8.41 5.01
C LEU A 9 10.11 8.35 3.69
N ARG A 10 11.18 7.55 3.71
CA ARG A 10 11.99 7.22 2.54
C ARG A 10 11.92 5.72 2.33
N ILE A 11 11.65 5.31 1.10
CA ILE A 11 11.73 3.93 0.62
C ILE A 11 12.84 3.83 -0.41
N GLN A 12 13.60 2.75 -0.36
CA GLN A 12 14.70 2.50 -1.30
C GLN A 12 14.41 1.22 -2.08
N PHE A 13 14.63 1.23 -3.39
CA PHE A 13 14.46 0.06 -4.25
C PHE A 13 15.78 -0.30 -4.95
N PRO A 14 15.98 -1.56 -5.35
CA PRO A 14 17.03 -1.92 -6.31
C PRO A 14 16.93 -1.06 -7.58
N THR A 15 18.07 -0.75 -8.20
CA THR A 15 18.14 0.25 -9.30
C THR A 15 17.49 -0.19 -10.59
N ASP A 16 17.32 -1.50 -10.76
CA ASP A 16 16.68 -2.19 -11.86
C ASP A 16 15.15 -2.28 -11.72
N VAL A 17 14.61 -2.04 -10.52
CA VAL A 17 13.16 -2.01 -10.28
C VAL A 17 12.57 -0.72 -10.83
N GLN A 18 11.55 -0.86 -11.68
CA GLN A 18 10.81 0.31 -12.18
C GLN A 18 9.79 0.75 -11.14
N VAL A 19 9.94 1.97 -10.63
CA VAL A 19 9.06 2.51 -9.58
C VAL A 19 8.41 3.81 -10.06
N ARG A 20 7.11 3.94 -9.79
CA ARG A 20 6.35 5.17 -10.04
C ARG A 20 5.74 5.66 -8.74
N LYS A 21 5.94 6.95 -8.44
CA LYS A 21 5.14 7.68 -7.46
C LYS A 21 3.79 8.01 -8.09
N PHE A 22 2.83 7.13 -7.83
CA PHE A 22 1.63 6.98 -8.64
C PHE A 22 0.57 8.02 -8.30
N ASP A 23 0.43 8.41 -7.04
CA ASP A 23 -0.52 9.42 -6.55
C ASP A 23 -0.29 10.85 -7.05
N THR A 24 0.83 11.11 -7.75
CA THR A 24 1.14 12.44 -8.27
C THR A 24 0.21 12.83 -9.43
N ALA A 25 -0.17 14.12 -9.50
CA ALA A 25 -1.01 14.64 -10.57
C ALA A 25 -0.48 14.39 -11.99
N ARG A 26 0.83 14.20 -12.14
CA ARG A 26 1.50 13.89 -13.41
C ARG A 26 1.35 12.42 -13.82
N GLN A 27 1.25 11.50 -12.86
CA GLN A 27 1.21 10.05 -13.10
C GLN A 27 -0.23 9.52 -13.10
N HIS A 28 -1.07 9.94 -12.15
CA HIS A 28 -2.49 9.55 -12.08
C HIS A 28 -3.43 10.43 -12.93
N GLY A 29 -2.87 11.38 -13.68
CA GLY A 29 -3.61 12.14 -14.71
C GLY A 29 -4.71 13.07 -14.21
N ARG A 30 -4.69 13.50 -12.94
CA ARG A 30 -5.74 14.34 -12.30
C ARG A 30 -7.15 13.72 -12.37
N LEU A 31 -7.24 12.39 -12.36
CA LEU A 31 -8.53 11.70 -12.30
C LEU A 31 -9.13 11.84 -10.90
N ASN A 32 -9.83 12.94 -10.64
CA ASN A 32 -10.49 13.24 -9.36
C ASN A 32 -11.51 12.17 -8.94
N CYS A 33 -11.94 11.30 -9.85
CA CYS A 33 -12.89 10.22 -9.62
C CYS A 33 -12.25 8.89 -9.20
N MET A 34 -10.92 8.78 -9.17
CA MET A 34 -10.21 7.54 -8.85
C MET A 34 -9.19 7.80 -7.74
N LYS A 35 -9.12 6.88 -6.78
CA LYS A 35 -8.03 6.90 -5.79
C LYS A 35 -6.76 6.26 -6.34
N ALA A 36 -5.62 6.62 -5.78
CA ALA A 36 -4.31 6.08 -6.15
C ALA A 36 -3.53 5.66 -4.90
N VAL A 37 -2.79 4.56 -5.00
CA VAL A 37 -1.71 4.24 -4.06
C VAL A 37 -0.52 5.17 -4.26
N ASP A 38 0.32 5.33 -3.25
CA ASP A 38 1.47 6.24 -3.32
C ASP A 38 2.53 5.74 -4.30
N PHE A 39 2.83 4.44 -4.29
CA PHE A 39 3.81 3.83 -5.19
C PHE A 39 3.32 2.58 -5.90
N ILE A 40 3.76 2.42 -7.14
CA ILE A 40 3.71 1.15 -7.86
C ILE A 40 5.14 0.79 -8.25
N ALA A 41 5.62 -0.35 -7.74
CA ALA A 41 6.89 -0.93 -8.12
C ALA A 41 6.67 -2.18 -8.97
N GLU A 42 7.34 -2.26 -10.11
CA GLU A 42 7.37 -3.42 -10.98
C GLU A 42 8.68 -4.18 -10.78
N LEU A 43 8.57 -5.35 -10.17
CA LEU A 43 9.65 -6.33 -10.06
C LEU A 43 9.52 -7.33 -11.22
N ASP A 44 10.52 -8.20 -11.36
CA ASP A 44 10.54 -9.21 -12.42
C ASP A 44 9.32 -10.16 -12.36
N ASP A 45 8.93 -10.58 -11.16
CA ASP A 45 7.90 -11.60 -10.94
C ASP A 45 6.54 -11.04 -10.50
N ARG A 46 6.46 -9.79 -10.05
CA ARG A 46 5.26 -9.21 -9.44
C ARG A 46 5.21 -7.68 -9.52
N TYR A 47 4.03 -7.13 -9.29
CA TYR A 47 3.85 -5.72 -8.93
C TYR A 47 3.64 -5.58 -7.42
N LEU A 48 4.22 -4.54 -6.85
CA LEU A 48 3.91 -4.07 -5.50
C LEU A 48 3.15 -2.75 -5.60
N PHE A 49 1.93 -2.76 -5.09
CA PHE A 49 1.13 -1.55 -4.89
C PHE A 49 1.28 -1.16 -3.44
N ILE A 50 1.82 0.03 -3.17
CA ILE A 50 2.30 0.41 -1.84
C ILE A 50 1.62 1.70 -1.42
N GLU A 51 0.98 1.67 -0.25
CA GLU A 51 0.36 2.83 0.40
C GLU A 51 1.01 3.07 1.76
N PHE A 52 1.37 4.31 2.05
CA PHE A 52 1.95 4.77 3.30
C PHE A 52 0.91 5.55 4.11
N LYS A 53 0.93 5.33 5.43
CA LYS A 53 0.25 6.16 6.43
C LYS A 53 1.25 6.49 7.53
N ASP A 54 1.53 7.78 7.76
CA ASP A 54 2.48 8.24 8.79
C ASP A 54 1.78 9.07 9.87
N PRO A 55 1.03 8.44 10.80
CA PRO A 55 0.39 9.15 11.91
C PRO A 55 1.39 9.73 12.91
N GLN A 56 2.67 9.33 12.83
CA GLN A 56 3.76 9.85 13.66
C GLN A 56 4.65 10.83 12.89
N HIS A 57 4.14 11.42 11.81
CA HIS A 57 4.87 12.46 11.09
C HIS A 57 5.27 13.61 12.06
N PRO A 58 6.51 14.13 12.04
CA PRO A 58 6.96 15.14 13.02
C PRO A 58 6.14 16.44 13.05
N LYS A 59 5.43 16.73 11.96
CA LYS A 59 4.52 17.89 11.83
C LYS A 59 3.04 17.57 12.09
N ALA A 60 2.68 16.32 12.39
CA ALA A 60 1.30 15.95 12.71
C ALA A 60 0.93 16.44 14.11
N GLN A 61 -0.31 16.90 14.29
CA GLN A 61 -0.81 17.22 15.63
C GLN A 61 -1.12 15.92 16.39
N GLN A 62 -1.01 15.96 17.72
CA GLN A 62 -1.38 14.82 18.56
C GLN A 62 -2.84 14.39 18.31
N THR A 63 -3.74 15.35 18.10
CA THR A 63 -5.15 15.09 17.77
C THR A 63 -5.32 14.29 16.49
N ASP A 64 -4.53 14.59 15.45
CA ASP A 64 -4.60 13.89 14.16
C ASP A 64 -4.11 12.44 14.31
N ARG A 65 -3.07 12.24 15.12
CA ARG A 65 -2.56 10.91 15.47
C ARG A 65 -3.60 10.10 16.21
N ASP A 66 -4.23 10.68 17.24
CA ASP A 66 -5.24 10.00 18.06
C ASP A 66 -6.48 9.64 17.21
N GLU A 67 -6.94 10.56 16.37
CA GLU A 67 -8.04 10.30 15.41
C GLU A 67 -7.68 9.18 14.43
N PHE A 68 -6.43 9.14 13.94
CA PHE A 68 -5.98 8.05 13.08
C PHE A 68 -6.00 6.70 13.81
N ILE A 69 -5.50 6.65 15.06
CA ILE A 69 -5.49 5.43 15.88
C ILE A 69 -6.91 4.94 16.13
N GLU A 70 -7.84 5.84 16.46
CA GLU A 70 -9.24 5.51 16.64
C GLU A 70 -9.85 4.92 15.35
N LYS A 71 -9.66 5.59 14.21
CA LYS A 71 -10.14 5.11 12.90
C LYS A 71 -9.52 3.78 12.50
N LEU A 72 -8.25 3.56 12.84
CA LEU A 72 -7.56 2.30 12.60
C LEU A 72 -8.20 1.17 13.42
N GLY A 73 -8.45 1.41 14.71
CA GLY A 73 -9.10 0.44 15.61
C GLY A 73 -10.54 0.11 15.22
N GLN A 74 -11.30 1.09 14.73
CA GLN A 74 -12.65 0.90 14.20
C GLN A 74 -12.68 0.29 12.79
N GLY A 75 -11.52 0.18 12.17
CA GLY A 75 -11.33 -0.29 10.81
C GLY A 75 -11.78 0.66 9.71
N ALA A 76 -12.12 1.90 10.05
CA ALA A 76 -12.62 2.91 9.12
C ALA A 76 -11.65 3.22 7.96
N ILE A 77 -10.34 3.04 8.16
CA ILE A 77 -9.36 3.30 7.09
C ILE A 77 -9.36 2.22 5.98
N ASP A 78 -9.92 1.02 6.22
CA ASP A 78 -9.94 -0.07 5.21
C ASP A 78 -10.78 0.29 3.99
N GLU A 79 -11.83 1.08 4.20
CA GLU A 79 -12.68 1.55 3.13
C GLU A 79 -11.92 2.47 2.18
N ASP A 80 -11.02 3.32 2.68
CA ASP A 80 -10.14 4.13 1.85
C ASP A 80 -9.11 3.26 1.10
N LEU A 81 -8.46 2.35 1.83
CA LEU A 81 -7.40 1.47 1.31
C LEU A 81 -7.90 0.55 0.18
N LYS A 82 -9.08 -0.05 0.34
CA LYS A 82 -9.64 -0.93 -0.71
C LYS A 82 -9.91 -0.15 -2.01
N TYR A 83 -10.34 1.11 -1.91
CA TYR A 83 -10.60 1.93 -3.10
C TYR A 83 -9.29 2.37 -3.75
N LYS A 84 -8.28 2.76 -2.96
CA LYS A 84 -6.92 3.04 -3.47
C LYS A 84 -6.37 1.85 -4.26
N TYR A 85 -6.48 0.64 -3.71
CA TYR A 85 -6.09 -0.57 -4.43
C TYR A 85 -6.87 -0.76 -5.74
N ARG A 86 -8.20 -0.84 -5.63
CA ARG A 86 -9.08 -1.20 -6.75
C ARG A 86 -8.96 -0.21 -7.92
N ASP A 87 -8.92 1.08 -7.60
CA ASP A 87 -8.87 2.12 -8.61
C ASP A 87 -7.47 2.17 -9.27
N SER A 88 -6.40 1.99 -8.50
CA SER A 88 -5.03 1.84 -9.06
C SER A 88 -4.94 0.63 -9.99
N LEU A 89 -5.54 -0.50 -9.60
CA LEU A 89 -5.58 -1.69 -10.44
C LEU A 89 -6.32 -1.42 -11.74
N LEU A 90 -7.52 -0.83 -11.66
CA LEU A 90 -8.32 -0.54 -12.84
C LEU A 90 -7.57 0.36 -13.82
N TYR A 91 -6.88 1.38 -13.30
CA TYR A 91 -6.04 2.27 -14.09
C TYR A 91 -4.90 1.52 -14.79
N GLU A 92 -4.13 0.72 -14.05
CA GLU A 92 -3.01 -0.03 -14.60
C GLU A 92 -3.44 -1.12 -15.58
N TRP A 93 -4.57 -1.76 -15.30
CA TRP A 93 -5.19 -2.72 -16.21
C TRP A 93 -5.59 -2.06 -17.53
N ALA A 94 -6.24 -0.89 -17.48
CA ALA A 94 -6.60 -0.13 -18.68
C ALA A 94 -5.36 0.33 -19.46
N CYS A 95 -4.25 0.55 -18.76
CA CYS A 95 -2.96 0.90 -19.34
C CYS A 95 -2.12 -0.32 -19.80
N GLN A 96 -2.63 -1.55 -19.69
CA GLN A 96 -1.90 -2.79 -20.00
C GLN A 96 -0.60 -2.97 -19.20
N ARG A 97 -0.61 -2.58 -17.92
CA ARG A 97 0.52 -2.67 -16.98
C ARG A 97 0.18 -3.47 -15.72
N ALA A 98 -0.66 -4.49 -15.87
CA ALA A 98 -1.17 -5.35 -14.79
C ALA A 98 -1.12 -6.83 -15.21
N GLU A 99 0.01 -7.26 -15.77
CA GLU A 99 0.18 -8.59 -16.36
C GLU A 99 0.81 -9.63 -15.42
N LYS A 100 1.39 -9.17 -14.31
CA LYS A 100 2.03 -9.97 -13.26
C LYS A 100 1.14 -10.00 -12.00
N PRO A 101 1.33 -10.96 -11.09
CA PRO A 101 0.68 -10.96 -9.78
C PRO A 101 0.88 -9.62 -9.05
N ILE A 102 -0.19 -9.09 -8.45
CA ILE A 102 -0.19 -7.80 -7.75
C ILE A 102 -0.34 -8.04 -6.26
N PHE A 103 0.60 -7.53 -5.48
CA PHE A 103 0.56 -7.52 -4.02
C PHE A 103 0.26 -6.11 -3.53
N PHE A 104 -0.70 -5.98 -2.61
CA PHE A 104 -1.05 -4.70 -2.00
C PHE A 104 -0.48 -4.61 -0.59
N TYR A 105 0.50 -3.73 -0.39
CA TYR A 105 1.17 -3.55 0.89
C TYR A 105 0.88 -2.17 1.46
N VAL A 106 0.47 -2.14 2.73
CA VAL A 106 0.19 -0.91 3.45
C VAL A 106 1.20 -0.77 4.58
N LEU A 107 1.97 0.31 4.56
CA LEU A 107 2.89 0.65 5.63
C LEU A 107 2.24 1.70 6.54
N ILE A 108 2.01 1.36 7.80
CA ILE A 108 1.57 2.28 8.84
C ILE A 108 2.77 2.57 9.74
N ALA A 109 3.36 3.76 9.61
CA ALA A 109 4.49 4.19 10.42
C ALA A 109 4.04 4.63 11.82
N LEU A 110 3.56 3.65 12.59
CA LEU A 110 3.13 3.75 13.98
C LEU A 110 3.83 2.67 14.81
N ASP A 111 4.77 3.08 15.65
CA ASP A 111 5.59 2.21 16.51
C ASP A 111 4.81 1.42 17.56
N THR A 112 3.64 1.90 17.96
CA THR A 112 2.79 1.23 18.95
C THR A 112 2.03 0.01 18.41
N LEU A 113 2.05 -0.24 17.09
CA LEU A 113 1.40 -1.40 16.49
C LEU A 113 2.23 -2.66 16.71
N THR A 114 1.61 -3.65 17.36
CA THR A 114 2.18 -4.98 17.56
C THR A 114 1.97 -5.87 16.34
N ASP A 115 2.72 -6.96 16.24
CA ASP A 115 2.52 -7.97 15.18
C ASP A 115 1.10 -8.54 15.16
N ALA A 116 0.47 -8.67 16.34
CA ALA A 116 -0.91 -9.11 16.44
C ALA A 116 -1.88 -8.08 15.84
N ASP A 117 -1.67 -6.79 16.09
CA ASP A 117 -2.47 -5.70 15.49
C ASP A 117 -2.32 -5.70 13.96
N LEU A 118 -1.10 -5.85 13.45
CA LEU A 118 -0.80 -5.92 12.03
C LEU A 118 -1.45 -7.14 11.35
N LEU A 119 -1.44 -8.30 12.02
CA LEU A 119 -2.08 -9.52 11.52
C LEU A 119 -3.60 -9.36 11.48
N VAL A 120 -4.22 -8.90 12.57
CA VAL A 120 -5.67 -8.63 12.62
C VAL A 120 -6.06 -7.65 11.53
N ARG A 121 -5.24 -6.61 11.31
CA ARG A 121 -5.48 -5.60 10.28
C ARG A 121 -5.34 -6.16 8.87
N THR A 122 -4.31 -6.97 8.64
CA THR A 122 -4.10 -7.68 7.38
C THR A 122 -5.31 -8.55 7.04
N ASP A 123 -5.81 -9.34 7.99
CA ASP A 123 -6.97 -10.20 7.76
C ASP A 123 -8.25 -9.41 7.54
N ALA A 124 -8.44 -8.29 8.24
CA ALA A 124 -9.57 -7.40 8.02
C ALA A 124 -9.57 -6.84 6.58
N LEU A 125 -8.41 -6.34 6.11
CA LEU A 125 -8.26 -5.79 4.77
C LEU A 125 -8.39 -6.87 3.69
N LYS A 126 -7.84 -8.07 3.90
CA LYS A 126 -8.01 -9.22 3.00
C LYS A 126 -9.50 -9.55 2.76
N ARG A 127 -10.35 -9.48 3.79
CA ARG A 127 -11.81 -9.72 3.65
C ARG A 127 -12.53 -8.64 2.81
N LYS A 128 -11.90 -7.48 2.61
CA LYS A 128 -12.42 -6.38 1.77
C LYS A 128 -11.91 -6.45 0.33
N LEU A 129 -10.96 -7.34 0.04
CA LEU A 129 -10.35 -7.52 -1.27
C LEU A 129 -10.77 -8.86 -1.89
N PRO A 130 -10.92 -8.95 -3.22
CA PRO A 130 -11.43 -10.16 -3.86
C PRO A 130 -10.30 -11.16 -4.15
N LEU A 131 -9.67 -11.71 -3.11
CA LEU A 131 -8.51 -12.62 -3.23
C LEU A 131 -8.84 -13.94 -3.93
N SER A 132 -9.99 -14.54 -3.63
CA SER A 132 -10.37 -15.86 -4.17
C SER A 132 -11.33 -15.79 -5.36
N GLY A 133 -11.73 -14.59 -5.78
CA GLY A 133 -12.80 -14.41 -6.76
C GLY A 133 -14.14 -15.03 -6.34
N PRO A 134 -15.12 -15.09 -7.26
CA PRO A 134 -16.40 -15.73 -6.99
C PRO A 134 -16.25 -17.27 -6.97
N PRO A 135 -17.02 -17.99 -6.12
CA PRO A 135 -17.00 -19.47 -6.07
C PRO A 135 -17.33 -20.15 -7.40
N SER A 136 -17.97 -19.44 -8.34
CA SER A 136 -18.30 -19.94 -9.68
C SER A 136 -17.08 -20.21 -10.55
N GLY A 137 -15.88 -19.72 -10.19
CA GLY A 137 -14.69 -19.85 -11.03
C GLY A 137 -14.73 -19.01 -12.31
N THR A 138 -15.68 -18.07 -12.42
CA THR A 138 -15.82 -17.22 -13.61
C THR A 138 -14.62 -16.30 -13.81
N TRP A 139 -13.89 -15.99 -12.75
CA TRP A 139 -12.67 -15.18 -12.83
C TRP A 139 -11.51 -16.05 -13.30
N ILE A 140 -11.07 -15.80 -14.53
CA ILE A 140 -9.89 -16.43 -15.13
C ILE A 140 -8.58 -15.69 -14.79
N ARG A 141 -8.68 -14.54 -14.10
CA ARG A 141 -7.55 -13.73 -13.66
C ARG A 141 -7.70 -13.38 -12.19
N ASN A 142 -6.61 -13.48 -11.44
CA ASN A 142 -6.56 -12.98 -10.07
C ASN A 142 -6.44 -11.46 -10.10
N ILE A 143 -7.35 -10.79 -9.41
CA ILE A 143 -7.38 -9.33 -9.28
C ILE A 143 -6.37 -8.85 -8.25
N VAL A 144 -6.07 -9.67 -7.22
CA VAL A 144 -5.07 -9.41 -6.18
C VAL A 144 -4.44 -10.74 -5.76
N ALA A 145 -3.11 -10.79 -5.68
CA ALA A 145 -2.36 -11.99 -5.31
C ALA A 145 -2.12 -12.08 -3.79
N GLY A 146 -1.99 -10.94 -3.13
CA GLY A 146 -1.81 -10.88 -1.69
C GLY A 146 -1.98 -9.47 -1.13
N CYS A 147 -2.17 -9.41 0.18
CA CYS A 147 -2.29 -8.17 0.93
C CYS A 147 -1.62 -8.33 2.30
N ALA A 148 -0.91 -7.30 2.74
CA ALA A 148 -0.28 -7.27 4.05
C ALA A 148 -0.18 -5.83 4.57
N VAL A 149 -0.24 -5.69 5.90
CA VAL A 149 -0.09 -4.42 6.62
C VAL A 149 1.13 -4.51 7.51
N PHE A 150 1.98 -3.49 7.45
CA PHE A 150 3.27 -3.45 8.12
C PHE A 150 3.41 -2.20 8.98
N ASN A 151 4.23 -2.29 10.01
CA ASN A 151 4.95 -1.12 10.56
C ASN A 151 6.36 -1.06 9.94
N LEU A 152 7.18 -0.08 10.35
CA LEU A 152 8.55 0.05 9.81
C LEU A 152 9.41 -1.20 10.09
N THR A 153 9.28 -1.80 11.27
CA THR A 153 10.08 -2.96 11.68
C THR A 153 9.73 -4.18 10.83
N THR A 154 8.46 -4.58 10.83
CA THR A 154 7.96 -5.76 10.09
C THR A 154 8.12 -5.62 8.59
N TRP A 155 8.03 -4.40 8.05
CA TRP A 155 8.35 -4.14 6.64
C TRP A 155 9.81 -4.49 6.34
N ASN A 156 10.74 -3.94 7.11
CA ASN A 156 12.18 -4.11 6.86
C ASN A 156 12.66 -5.54 7.13
N GLU A 157 11.97 -6.28 7.99
CA GLU A 157 12.20 -7.72 8.16
C GLU A 157 11.67 -8.54 6.99
N TYR A 158 10.50 -8.17 6.45
CA TYR A 158 9.85 -8.89 5.36
C TYR A 158 10.44 -8.59 3.97
N LEU A 159 10.86 -7.35 3.73
CA LEU A 159 11.43 -6.84 2.48
C LEU A 159 12.76 -6.11 2.75
N PRO A 160 13.81 -6.82 3.22
CA PRO A 160 15.10 -6.22 3.52
C PRO A 160 15.76 -5.55 2.29
N GLU A 161 15.40 -5.98 1.09
CA GLU A 161 15.87 -5.43 -0.18
C GLU A 161 15.13 -4.17 -0.63
N ILE A 162 13.99 -3.83 0.00
CA ILE A 162 13.22 -2.59 -0.24
C ILE A 162 13.02 -1.85 1.10
N PRO A 163 14.09 -1.37 1.76
CA PRO A 163 13.96 -0.83 3.11
C PRO A 163 13.22 0.50 3.15
N VAL A 164 12.55 0.75 4.27
CA VAL A 164 11.87 2.02 4.60
C VAL A 164 12.44 2.60 5.89
N SER A 165 12.74 3.91 5.88
CA SER A 165 13.23 4.64 7.04
C SER A 165 12.53 5.99 7.18
N ARG A 166 12.56 6.58 8.38
CA ARG A 166 12.26 8.02 8.54
C ARG A 166 13.37 8.86 7.91
N ILE A 167 13.01 10.03 7.41
CA ILE A 167 13.94 11.10 7.01
C ILE A 167 14.25 11.91 8.28
N ALA A 168 15.52 12.19 8.52
CA ALA A 168 15.99 12.98 9.67
C ALA A 168 15.71 14.47 9.48
#